data_AF-A0A7S1CKT9-F1
#
_entry.id   AF-A0A7S1CKT9-F1
#
_cell.length_a   1.000
_cell.length_b   1.000
_cell.length_c   1.000
_cell.angle_alpha   90.00
_cell.angle_beta   90.00
_cell.angle_gamma   90.00
#
_symmetry.space_group_name_H-M   'P 1'
#
loop_
_entity.id
_entity.type
_entity.pdbx_description
1 polymer ?
#
loop_
_entity_poly.entity_id
_entity_poly.type
_entity_poly.pdbx_seq_one_letter_code
_entity_poly.pdbx_strand_id
1 'polypeptide(L)'
;VEGGPPVYCEPQRQATGVGGMRQFFWDFRDAEAKGLRDWWVREMFGGANGAASPSLDGLFSDDVSGFPAEHADAAARMGLTAAQQAAVQAGTYATWQAMADYLLTVGAYNWQMFGTQDGASAAPTKATCAAFMAARCGADFQRRPMLLASDGTNTTLAAFLVTRSPHAWLGTGWQGCGTSPKAPWYDYYDWDVGAPLGLCEQPAPGVYRRVWSRVNVTLDCNAFAADFQFA
;
A
#
# COMPACT_ATOMS: atom_id res chain seq x y z
N VAL A 1 30.26 21.10 1.48
CA VAL A 1 29.94 19.66 1.39
C VAL A 1 30.65 18.98 2.54
N GLU A 2 29.99 18.88 3.70
CA GLU A 2 30.41 18.11 4.88
C GLU A 2 29.21 18.11 5.83
N GLY A 3 28.71 16.93 6.22
CA GLY A 3 27.57 16.79 7.15
C GLY A 3 26.36 15.98 6.67
N GLY A 4 26.44 15.26 5.53
CA GLY A 4 25.39 14.32 5.14
C GLY A 4 25.30 13.13 6.12
N PRO A 5 24.12 12.52 6.30
CA PRO A 5 23.96 11.36 7.19
C PRO A 5 24.84 10.20 6.72
N PRO A 6 25.31 9.34 7.66
CA PRO A 6 26.08 8.16 7.29
C PRO A 6 25.22 7.23 6.43
N VAL A 7 25.75 6.86 5.26
CA VAL A 7 25.10 5.93 4.33
C VAL A 7 25.93 4.64 4.27
N TYR A 8 25.34 3.52 4.69
CA TYR A 8 26.00 2.21 4.61
C TYR A 8 25.67 1.53 3.27
N CYS A 9 26.68 0.94 2.61
CA CYS A 9 26.54 0.20 1.36
C CYS A 9 26.63 -1.31 1.59
N GLU A 10 25.59 -2.08 1.27
CA GLU A 10 25.71 -3.55 1.20
C GLU A 10 25.96 -4.03 -0.24
N PRO A 11 26.99 -4.87 -0.48
CA PRO A 11 27.07 -5.68 -1.68
C PRO A 11 26.17 -6.92 -1.54
N GLN A 12 25.06 -6.98 -2.30
CA GLN A 12 24.28 -8.21 -2.41
C GLN A 12 25.14 -9.36 -2.96
N ARG A 13 25.19 -10.50 -2.24
CA ARG A 13 25.78 -11.73 -2.77
C ARG A 13 24.94 -12.23 -3.93
N GLN A 14 25.42 -12.03 -5.15
CA GLN A 14 24.74 -12.48 -6.36
C GLN A 14 24.87 -14.00 -6.53
N ALA A 15 23.73 -14.68 -6.64
CA ALA A 15 23.67 -15.99 -7.27
C ALA A 15 23.59 -15.91 -8.80
N THR A 16 23.43 -14.72 -9.41
CA THR A 16 23.02 -14.60 -10.82
C THR A 16 23.78 -13.58 -11.69
N GLY A 17 24.92 -13.02 -11.26
CA GLY A 17 25.82 -12.29 -12.16
C GLY A 17 25.33 -10.92 -12.69
N VAL A 18 24.21 -10.39 -12.19
CA VAL A 18 23.73 -9.04 -12.53
C VAL A 18 24.29 -8.05 -11.51
N GLY A 19 25.24 -7.19 -11.95
CA GLY A 19 25.97 -6.17 -11.17
C GLY A 19 25.25 -5.60 -9.94
N GLY A 20 25.95 -5.61 -8.80
CA GLY A 20 25.35 -5.50 -7.46
C GLY A 20 24.60 -4.20 -7.25
N MET A 21 23.31 -4.32 -6.96
CA MET A 21 22.54 -3.20 -6.41
C MET A 21 23.22 -2.79 -5.10
N ARG A 22 23.61 -1.51 -5.02
CA ARG A 22 24.05 -0.91 -3.77
C ARG A 22 22.81 -0.53 -2.99
N GLN A 23 22.54 -1.27 -1.92
CA GLN A 23 21.51 -0.87 -0.96
C GLN A 23 22.12 0.12 0.02
N PHE A 24 21.37 1.19 0.27
CA PHE A 24 21.76 2.26 1.17
C PHE A 24 20.78 2.32 2.33
N PHE A 25 21.32 2.32 3.55
CA PHE A 25 20.50 2.36 4.75
C PHE A 25 20.64 3.70 5.47
N TRP A 26 19.50 4.24 5.87
CA TRP A 26 19.38 5.52 6.56
C TRP A 26 19.26 5.25 8.06
N ASP A 27 20.11 5.91 8.85
CA ASP A 27 20.01 5.85 10.31
C ASP A 27 19.03 6.91 10.84
N PHE A 28 17.79 6.48 11.09
CA PHE A 28 16.74 7.37 11.56
C PHE A 28 16.63 7.51 13.09
N ARG A 29 17.59 7.00 13.88
CA ARG A 29 17.55 7.06 15.35
C ARG A 29 17.39 8.49 15.91
N ASP A 30 18.04 9.46 15.26
CA ASP A 30 17.96 10.89 15.62
C ASP A 30 17.40 11.75 14.49
N ALA A 31 16.54 11.17 13.63
CA ALA A 31 16.14 11.79 12.37
C ALA A 31 15.50 13.17 12.56
N GLU A 32 14.72 13.33 13.63
CA GLU A 32 14.04 14.59 13.95
C GLU A 32 15.02 15.66 14.42
N ALA A 33 15.88 15.33 15.40
CA ALA A 33 16.88 16.25 15.92
C ALA A 33 17.88 16.73 14.85
N LYS A 34 18.14 15.89 13.83
CA LYS A 34 19.06 16.20 12.73
C LYS A 34 18.35 16.80 11.50
N GLY A 35 17.03 16.98 11.54
CA GLY A 35 16.24 17.42 10.38
C GLY A 35 16.19 16.42 9.22
N LEU A 36 16.78 15.23 9.37
CA LEU A 36 16.82 14.19 8.36
C LEU A 36 15.41 13.70 7.99
N ARG A 37 14.50 13.58 8.96
CA ARG A 37 13.12 13.16 8.69
C ARG A 37 12.43 14.14 7.74
N ASP A 38 12.49 15.43 8.05
CA ASP A 38 11.83 16.47 7.25
C ASP A 38 12.45 16.55 5.85
N TRP A 39 13.78 16.54 5.75
CA TRP A 39 14.48 16.49 4.47
C TRP A 39 14.08 15.26 3.65
N TRP A 40 14.06 14.07 4.25
CA TRP A 40 13.72 12.83 3.54
C TRP A 40 12.26 12.85 3.05
N VAL A 41 11.33 13.29 3.89
CA VAL A 41 9.92 13.42 3.52
C VAL A 41 9.73 14.44 2.39
N ARG A 42 10.28 15.64 2.54
CA ARG A 42 10.01 16.75 1.61
C ARG A 42 10.81 16.68 0.33
N GLU A 43 12.08 16.29 0.39
CA GLU A 43 12.97 16.30 -0.78
C GLU A 43 12.94 14.97 -1.52
N MET A 44 13.02 13.84 -0.81
CA MET A 44 13.05 12.53 -1.48
C MET A 44 11.67 12.09 -1.97
N PHE A 45 10.65 12.20 -1.11
CA PHE A 45 9.29 11.79 -1.46
C PHE A 45 8.43 12.95 -1.98
N GLY A 46 8.60 14.16 -1.45
CA GLY A 46 7.80 15.31 -1.83
C GLY A 46 8.34 16.15 -2.98
N GLY A 47 9.62 16.02 -3.30
CA GLY A 47 10.33 16.95 -4.18
C GLY A 47 10.07 16.71 -5.66
N ALA A 48 10.83 17.41 -6.50
CA ALA A 48 10.74 17.32 -7.95
C ALA A 48 11.05 15.92 -8.54
N ASN A 49 11.69 15.05 -7.75
CA ASN A 49 11.94 13.66 -8.11
C ASN A 49 10.96 12.67 -7.45
N GLY A 50 9.99 13.16 -6.68
CA GLY A 50 8.96 12.40 -6.01
C GLY A 50 7.55 12.88 -6.41
N ALA A 51 6.70 13.12 -5.42
CA ALA A 51 5.30 13.50 -5.60
C ALA A 51 5.07 14.80 -6.38
N ALA A 52 6.04 15.73 -6.42
CA ALA A 52 5.92 16.93 -7.24
C ALA A 52 6.37 16.72 -8.70
N SER A 53 6.89 15.54 -9.04
CA SER A 53 7.26 15.20 -10.41
C SER A 53 6.00 14.97 -11.26
N PRO A 54 5.82 15.68 -12.38
CA PRO A 54 4.73 15.39 -13.31
C PRO A 54 4.92 14.05 -14.05
N SER A 55 6.08 13.42 -13.91
CA SER A 55 6.42 12.15 -14.56
C SER A 55 6.16 10.93 -13.68
N LEU A 56 5.68 11.12 -12.44
CA LEU A 56 5.46 10.04 -11.48
C LEU A 56 4.00 10.00 -11.03
N ASP A 57 3.34 8.87 -11.23
CA ASP A 57 1.95 8.67 -10.79
C ASP A 57 1.85 8.13 -9.35
N GLY A 58 2.95 7.65 -8.79
CA GLY A 58 3.00 7.09 -7.44
C GLY A 58 4.41 6.75 -6.98
N LEU A 59 4.54 6.47 -5.68
CA LEU A 59 5.83 6.18 -5.04
C LEU A 59 5.84 4.76 -4.47
N PHE A 60 7.04 4.21 -4.26
CA PHE A 60 7.25 2.90 -3.64
C PHE A 60 8.39 3.01 -2.62
N SER A 61 8.22 2.41 -1.45
CA SER A 61 9.25 2.33 -0.41
C SER A 61 9.21 0.95 0.22
N ASP A 62 10.23 0.15 -0.07
CA ASP A 62 10.35 -1.18 0.53
C ASP A 62 10.67 -1.12 2.03
N ASP A 63 10.54 -2.25 2.73
CA ASP A 63 11.10 -2.44 4.08
C ASP A 63 10.64 -1.41 5.14
N VAL A 64 9.37 -0.98 5.07
CA VAL A 64 8.79 0.01 6.00
C VAL A 64 8.94 -0.38 7.47
N SER A 65 9.09 -1.69 7.73
CA SER A 65 9.37 -2.28 9.03
C SER A 65 10.66 -3.14 9.10
N GLY A 66 11.52 -3.12 8.08
CA GLY A 66 12.36 -4.27 7.72
C GLY A 66 13.85 -4.24 8.10
N PHE A 67 14.41 -3.12 8.57
CA PHE A 67 15.87 -2.97 8.51
C PHE A 67 16.72 -3.99 9.32
N PRO A 68 16.36 -4.43 10.54
CA PRO A 68 17.07 -5.55 11.16
C PRO A 68 16.46 -6.92 10.83
N ALA A 69 15.17 -6.98 10.48
CA ALA A 69 14.46 -8.25 10.28
C ALA A 69 14.82 -8.91 8.94
N GLU A 70 14.92 -8.12 7.86
CA GLU A 70 15.21 -8.60 6.51
C GLU A 70 16.71 -8.54 6.19
N HIS A 71 17.45 -7.65 6.87
CA HIS A 71 18.88 -7.38 6.61
C HIS A 71 19.77 -7.65 7.83
N ALA A 72 19.59 -8.80 8.49
CA ALA A 72 20.34 -9.17 9.69
C ALA A 72 21.87 -9.16 9.48
N ASP A 73 22.34 -9.52 8.28
CA ASP A 73 23.76 -9.48 7.91
C ASP A 73 24.30 -8.03 7.86
N ALA A 74 23.53 -7.10 7.30
CA ALA A 74 23.89 -5.68 7.30
C ALA A 74 23.97 -5.15 8.73
N ALA A 75 22.96 -5.44 9.55
CA ALA A 75 22.93 -5.07 10.97
C ALA A 75 24.16 -5.59 11.74
N ALA A 76 24.56 -6.85 11.49
CA ALA A 76 25.75 -7.45 12.08
C ALA A 76 27.05 -6.76 11.63
N ARG A 77 27.19 -6.46 10.33
CA ARG A 77 28.39 -5.78 9.80
C ARG A 77 28.55 -4.35 10.27
N MET A 78 27.45 -3.64 10.52
CA MET A 78 27.49 -2.32 11.14
C MET A 78 27.77 -2.38 12.66
N GLY A 79 27.79 -3.58 13.25
CA GLY A 79 28.01 -3.76 14.69
C GLY A 79 26.85 -3.24 15.53
N LEU A 80 25.62 -3.24 15.00
CA LEU A 80 24.45 -2.76 15.73
C LEU A 80 24.05 -3.75 16.82
N THR A 81 24.02 -3.29 18.06
CA THR A 81 23.39 -4.02 19.18
C THR A 81 21.88 -4.17 18.95
N ALA A 82 21.24 -5.14 19.61
CA ALA A 82 19.79 -5.32 19.53
C ALA A 82 19.00 -4.05 19.89
N ALA A 83 19.46 -3.29 20.90
CA ALA A 83 18.85 -2.01 21.27
C ALA A 83 18.98 -0.96 20.15
N GLN A 84 20.13 -0.91 19.48
CA GLN A 84 20.33 0.01 18.36
C GLN A 84 19.50 -0.39 17.14
N GLN A 85 19.39 -1.68 16.85
CA GLN A 85 18.51 -2.20 15.79
C GLN A 85 17.05 -1.80 16.04
N ALA A 86 16.56 -2.01 17.26
CA ALA A 86 15.22 -1.59 17.67
C ALA A 86 15.03 -0.06 17.54
N ALA A 87 16.03 0.74 17.91
CA ALA A 87 15.98 2.19 17.77
C ALA A 87 15.95 2.65 16.30
N VAL A 88 16.75 2.02 15.41
CA VAL A 88 16.68 2.32 13.97
C VAL A 88 15.30 1.94 13.45
N GLN A 89 14.78 0.77 13.82
CA GLN A 89 13.46 0.30 13.39
C GLN A 89 12.33 1.26 13.79
N ALA A 90 12.36 1.76 15.03
CA ALA A 90 11.42 2.76 15.50
C ALA A 90 11.55 4.09 14.74
N GLY A 91 12.78 4.55 14.50
CA GLY A 91 13.06 5.77 13.73
C GLY A 91 12.59 5.69 12.28
N THR A 92 12.81 4.55 11.62
CA THR A 92 12.33 4.25 10.26
C THR A 92 10.82 4.31 10.21
N TYR A 93 10.14 3.62 11.13
CA TYR A 93 8.68 3.60 11.18
C TYR A 93 8.10 5.00 11.39
N ALA A 94 8.64 5.77 12.33
CA ALA A 94 8.20 7.16 12.56
C ALA A 94 8.43 8.06 11.33
N THR A 95 9.53 7.86 10.60
CA THR A 95 9.82 8.60 9.36
C THR A 95 8.88 8.21 8.24
N TRP A 96 8.56 6.92 8.12
CA TRP A 96 7.57 6.43 7.16
C TRP A 96 6.17 6.98 7.46
N GLN A 97 5.75 7.03 8.73
CA GLN A 97 4.48 7.65 9.11
C GLN A 97 4.42 9.13 8.71
N ALA A 98 5.48 9.89 8.98
CA ALA A 98 5.55 11.29 8.58
C ALA A 98 5.51 11.48 7.05
N MET A 99 6.14 10.58 6.30
CA MET A 99 6.04 10.55 4.83
C MET A 99 4.61 10.25 4.38
N ALA A 100 3.97 9.23 4.96
CA ALA A 100 2.60 8.88 4.62
C ALA A 100 1.64 10.04 4.86
N ASP A 101 1.74 10.70 6.02
CA ASP A 101 0.94 11.88 6.36
C ASP A 101 1.19 13.01 5.35
N TYR A 102 2.46 13.30 5.04
CA TYR A 102 2.81 14.33 4.06
C TYR A 102 2.26 14.03 2.66
N LEU A 103 2.41 12.81 2.15
CA LEU A 103 1.92 12.44 0.82
C LEU A 103 0.40 12.64 0.70
N LEU A 104 -0.36 12.31 1.75
CA LEU A 104 -1.80 12.60 1.80
C LEU A 104 -2.10 14.09 1.69
N THR A 105 -1.29 14.98 2.29
CA THR A 105 -1.51 16.44 2.19
C THR A 105 -1.27 17.00 0.79
N VAL A 106 -0.46 16.33 -0.04
CA VAL A 106 -0.15 16.76 -1.41
C VAL A 106 -0.88 15.93 -2.48
N GLY A 107 -1.84 15.10 -2.08
CA GLY A 107 -2.63 14.27 -3.00
C GLY A 107 -1.83 13.14 -3.66
N ALA A 108 -0.72 12.73 -3.07
CA ALA A 108 0.11 11.63 -3.54
C ALA A 108 -0.06 10.39 -2.66
N TYR A 109 0.44 9.25 -3.12
CA TYR A 109 0.42 8.00 -2.37
C TYR A 109 1.70 7.20 -2.63
N ASN A 110 2.01 6.34 -1.67
CA ASN A 110 3.05 5.35 -1.76
C ASN A 110 2.41 3.95 -1.68
N TRP A 111 2.95 2.97 -2.39
CA TRP A 111 2.41 1.61 -2.46
C TRP A 111 2.19 0.99 -1.07
N GLN A 112 3.11 1.19 -0.14
CA GLN A 112 3.01 0.65 1.21
C GLN A 112 1.97 1.37 2.07
N MET A 113 1.41 2.50 1.61
CA MET A 113 0.35 3.22 2.33
C MET A 113 -1.04 2.61 2.19
N PHE A 114 -1.22 1.57 1.36
CA PHE A 114 -2.53 0.93 1.19
C PHE A 114 -3.04 0.15 2.43
N GLY A 115 -2.29 0.18 3.54
CA GLY A 115 -2.78 -0.17 4.88
C GLY A 115 -2.82 -1.66 5.15
N THR A 116 -2.07 -2.45 4.39
CA THR A 116 -2.21 -3.91 4.32
C THR A 116 -0.93 -4.67 4.58
N GLN A 117 0.00 -4.02 5.29
CA GLN A 117 1.41 -4.44 5.37
C GLN A 117 2.00 -4.45 3.94
N ASP A 118 3.13 -5.13 3.72
CA ASP A 118 3.87 -5.11 2.45
C ASP A 118 3.13 -5.81 1.28
N GLY A 119 1.92 -5.34 0.94
CA GLY A 119 1.05 -6.00 -0.02
C GLY A 119 -0.36 -5.44 -0.06
N ALA A 120 -1.25 -6.14 -0.77
CA ALA A 120 -2.67 -5.82 -0.91
C ALA A 120 -3.52 -6.44 0.21
N SER A 121 -4.65 -5.81 0.59
CA SER A 121 -5.62 -6.41 1.54
C SER A 121 -6.10 -7.74 0.96
N ALA A 122 -6.11 -8.81 1.76
CA ALA A 122 -6.84 -10.01 1.36
C ALA A 122 -8.33 -9.66 1.11
N ALA A 123 -8.91 -10.31 0.10
CA ALA A 123 -10.34 -10.24 -0.14
C ALA A 123 -11.16 -10.75 1.07
N PRO A 124 -12.40 -10.25 1.28
CA PRO A 124 -13.27 -10.82 2.28
C PRO A 124 -13.65 -12.26 1.94
N THR A 125 -13.74 -13.11 2.96
CA THR A 125 -14.37 -14.45 2.85
C THR A 125 -15.79 -14.37 3.37
N LYS A 126 -16.59 -15.43 3.21
CA LYS A 126 -17.94 -15.50 3.82
C LYS A 126 -17.91 -15.21 5.33
N ALA A 127 -16.91 -15.73 6.05
CA ALA A 127 -16.79 -15.53 7.48
C ALA A 127 -16.41 -14.10 7.87
N THR A 128 -15.66 -13.38 7.00
CA THR A 128 -15.14 -12.04 7.30
C THR A 128 -15.86 -10.91 6.57
N CYS A 129 -16.76 -11.21 5.63
CA CYS A 129 -17.40 -10.22 4.75
C CYS A 129 -18.07 -9.09 5.51
N ALA A 130 -18.96 -9.41 6.46
CA ALA A 130 -19.71 -8.38 7.18
C ALA A 130 -18.80 -7.42 7.95
N ALA A 131 -17.79 -7.95 8.65
CA ALA A 131 -16.81 -7.16 9.39
C ALA A 131 -15.89 -6.35 8.47
N PHE A 132 -15.41 -6.96 7.37
CA PHE A 132 -14.59 -6.31 6.36
C PHE A 132 -15.30 -5.09 5.76
N MET A 133 -16.57 -5.26 5.38
CA MET A 133 -17.38 -4.22 4.77
C MET A 133 -17.78 -3.15 5.80
N ALA A 134 -18.13 -3.51 7.03
CA ALA A 134 -18.44 -2.56 8.09
C ALA A 134 -17.27 -1.60 8.36
N ALA A 135 -16.04 -2.12 8.37
CA ALA A 135 -14.83 -1.32 8.58
C ALA A 135 -14.51 -0.34 7.42
N ARG A 136 -15.07 -0.58 6.23
CA ARG A 136 -14.69 0.13 4.99
C ARG A 136 -15.82 0.92 4.34
N CYS A 137 -17.07 0.67 4.73
CA CYS A 137 -18.24 1.37 4.21
C CYS A 137 -18.36 2.81 4.76
N GLY A 138 -17.63 3.16 5.83
CA GLY A 138 -17.61 4.51 6.36
C GLY A 138 -17.05 5.55 5.38
N ALA A 139 -17.56 6.79 5.45
CA ALA A 139 -17.13 7.87 4.57
C ALA A 139 -15.63 8.20 4.70
N ASP A 140 -15.07 8.06 5.90
CA ASP A 140 -13.65 8.31 6.16
C ASP A 140 -12.74 7.31 5.44
N PHE A 141 -13.15 6.04 5.37
CA PHE A 141 -12.38 5.02 4.68
C PHE A 141 -12.43 5.24 3.16
N GLN A 142 -13.61 5.57 2.62
CA GLN A 142 -13.81 5.81 1.18
C GLN A 142 -13.10 7.05 0.63
N ARG A 143 -12.41 7.83 1.48
CA ARG A 143 -11.52 8.93 1.06
C ARG A 143 -10.04 8.53 1.04
N ARG A 144 -9.69 7.35 1.57
CA ARG A 144 -8.30 6.90 1.69
C ARG A 144 -7.90 6.06 0.48
N PRO A 145 -6.62 6.07 0.07
CA PRO A 145 -6.15 5.15 -0.94
C PRO A 145 -6.35 3.69 -0.51
N MET A 146 -6.72 2.80 -1.44
CA MET A 146 -6.99 1.38 -1.14
C MET A 146 -6.40 0.44 -2.19
N LEU A 147 -5.81 -0.67 -1.75
CA LEU A 147 -5.43 -1.79 -2.61
C LEU A 147 -6.08 -3.07 -2.09
N LEU A 148 -6.86 -3.73 -2.95
CA LEU A 148 -7.48 -5.02 -2.66
C LEU A 148 -6.84 -6.12 -3.53
N ALA A 149 -6.47 -7.24 -2.91
CA ALA A 149 -6.08 -8.44 -3.62
C ALA A 149 -7.34 -9.10 -4.18
N SER A 150 -7.35 -9.30 -5.50
CA SER A 150 -8.34 -10.06 -6.22
C SER A 150 -8.04 -11.55 -6.10
N ASP A 151 -9.04 -12.31 -5.72
CA ASP A 151 -9.06 -13.77 -5.78
C ASP A 151 -9.79 -14.29 -7.03
N GLY A 152 -10.17 -13.39 -7.95
CA GLY A 152 -10.92 -13.76 -9.14
C GLY A 152 -12.43 -13.83 -8.99
N THR A 153 -12.98 -13.57 -7.80
CA THR A 153 -14.41 -13.77 -7.54
C THR A 153 -15.23 -12.50 -7.71
N ASN A 154 -16.49 -12.69 -8.11
CA ASN A 154 -17.49 -11.62 -8.14
C ASN A 154 -17.69 -10.95 -6.77
N THR A 155 -17.54 -11.70 -5.68
CA THR A 155 -17.62 -11.17 -4.31
C THR A 155 -16.50 -10.18 -4.01
N THR A 156 -15.29 -10.44 -4.48
CA THR A 156 -14.15 -9.53 -4.30
C THR A 156 -14.31 -8.28 -5.15
N LEU A 157 -14.75 -8.41 -6.40
CA LEU A 157 -15.06 -7.26 -7.24
C LEU A 157 -16.16 -6.39 -6.62
N ALA A 158 -17.24 -7.01 -6.12
CA ALA A 158 -18.32 -6.27 -5.46
C ALA A 158 -17.82 -5.58 -4.19
N ALA A 159 -17.04 -6.26 -3.34
CA ALA A 159 -16.44 -5.64 -2.15
C ALA A 159 -15.57 -4.43 -2.52
N PHE A 160 -14.73 -4.57 -3.56
CA PHE A 160 -13.91 -3.49 -4.10
C PHE A 160 -14.77 -2.32 -4.57
N LEU A 161 -15.71 -2.54 -5.50
CA LEU A 161 -16.53 -1.47 -6.06
C LEU A 161 -17.43 -0.81 -5.01
N VAL A 162 -17.98 -1.56 -4.07
CA VAL A 162 -18.80 -0.98 -3.00
C VAL A 162 -17.96 -0.07 -2.10
N THR A 163 -16.72 -0.43 -1.78
CA THR A 163 -15.85 0.34 -0.86
C THR A 163 -14.83 1.25 -1.54
N ARG A 164 -14.79 1.28 -2.88
CA ARG A 164 -13.76 1.95 -3.69
C ARG A 164 -13.58 3.43 -3.34
N SER A 165 -12.39 3.88 -3.02
CA SER A 165 -12.12 5.33 -2.97
C SER A 165 -11.83 5.90 -4.37
N PRO A 166 -11.69 7.23 -4.53
CA PRO A 166 -11.21 7.81 -5.78
C PRO A 166 -9.82 7.30 -6.21
N HIS A 167 -9.01 6.84 -5.26
CA HIS A 167 -7.66 6.32 -5.47
C HIS A 167 -7.61 4.86 -5.00
N ALA A 168 -8.09 3.93 -5.82
CA ALA A 168 -8.15 2.53 -5.42
C ALA A 168 -7.78 1.59 -6.55
N TRP A 169 -7.13 0.49 -6.19
CA TRP A 169 -6.63 -0.53 -7.10
C TRP A 169 -7.13 -1.90 -6.69
N LEU A 170 -7.51 -2.70 -7.68
CA LEU A 170 -7.81 -4.12 -7.55
C LEU A 170 -6.77 -4.87 -8.37
N GLY A 171 -6.07 -5.81 -7.75
CA GLY A 171 -4.98 -6.52 -8.41
C GLY A 171 -4.55 -7.70 -7.58
N THR A 172 -3.37 -8.27 -7.82
CA THR A 172 -3.00 -9.55 -7.19
C THR A 172 -1.93 -9.41 -6.12
N GLY A 173 -1.62 -8.18 -5.73
CA GLY A 173 -0.46 -7.88 -4.90
C GLY A 173 0.87 -8.22 -5.59
N TRP A 174 1.92 -8.38 -4.79
CA TRP A 174 3.24 -8.78 -5.25
C TRP A 174 3.26 -10.24 -5.69
N GLN A 175 3.68 -10.52 -6.93
CA GLN A 175 3.78 -11.88 -7.47
C GLN A 175 5.23 -12.43 -7.49
N GLY A 176 6.20 -11.68 -6.97
CA GLY A 176 7.62 -12.04 -7.05
C GLY A 176 8.23 -11.79 -8.43
N CYS A 177 9.54 -12.04 -8.53
CA CYS A 177 10.32 -11.93 -9.78
C CYS A 177 10.41 -13.26 -10.57
N GLY A 178 9.69 -14.30 -10.14
CA GLY A 178 9.82 -15.67 -10.65
C GLY A 178 8.84 -16.03 -11.78
N THR A 179 8.93 -17.28 -12.25
CA THR A 179 8.04 -17.89 -13.25
C THR A 179 6.71 -18.39 -12.66
N SER A 180 6.35 -17.94 -11.44
CA SER A 180 5.06 -18.26 -10.84
C SER A 180 3.95 -17.90 -11.84
N PRO A 181 2.90 -18.73 -11.97
CA PRO A 181 1.83 -18.45 -12.91
C PRO A 181 1.29 -17.07 -12.58
N LYS A 182 1.42 -16.15 -13.55
CA LYS A 182 0.84 -14.82 -13.43
C LYS A 182 -0.64 -15.01 -13.18
N ALA A 183 -1.16 -14.37 -12.15
CA ALA A 183 -2.59 -14.43 -11.89
C ALA A 183 -3.35 -14.07 -13.18
N PRO A 184 -4.44 -14.80 -13.50
CA PRO A 184 -5.13 -14.59 -14.75
C PRO A 184 -5.73 -13.19 -14.78
N TRP A 185 -5.82 -12.63 -15.99
CA TRP A 185 -6.68 -11.48 -16.25
C TRP A 185 -8.12 -11.96 -16.20
N TYR A 186 -8.98 -11.22 -15.50
CA TYR A 186 -10.41 -11.51 -15.45
C TYR A 186 -11.16 -10.46 -16.26
N ASP A 187 -12.12 -10.87 -17.08
CA ASP A 187 -12.87 -9.97 -17.98
C ASP A 187 -13.53 -8.79 -17.26
N TYR A 188 -13.83 -8.94 -15.96
CA TYR A 188 -14.42 -7.86 -15.17
C TYR A 188 -13.45 -6.72 -14.85
N TYR A 189 -12.14 -6.88 -15.08
CA TYR A 189 -11.18 -5.78 -15.00
C TYR A 189 -11.40 -4.75 -16.12
N ASP A 190 -12.03 -5.15 -17.22
CA ASP A 190 -12.32 -4.29 -18.38
C ASP A 190 -13.72 -3.64 -18.31
N TRP A 191 -14.48 -3.87 -17.23
CA TRP A 191 -15.81 -3.30 -17.07
C TRP A 191 -15.76 -1.79 -16.83
N ASP A 192 -16.43 -1.03 -17.69
CA ASP A 192 -16.70 0.39 -17.45
C ASP A 192 -17.97 0.56 -16.59
N VAL A 193 -17.76 0.56 -15.28
CA VAL A 193 -18.81 0.79 -14.26
C VAL A 193 -19.23 2.26 -14.16
N GLY A 194 -18.49 3.17 -14.81
CA GLY A 194 -18.71 4.62 -14.76
C GLY A 194 -18.21 5.31 -13.49
N ALA A 195 -18.82 6.46 -13.17
CA ALA A 195 -18.47 7.27 -12.00
C ALA A 195 -19.36 6.90 -10.79
N PRO A 196 -18.85 6.95 -9.55
CA PRO A 196 -19.68 6.68 -8.38
C PRO A 196 -20.70 7.81 -8.19
N LEU A 197 -21.98 7.47 -8.00
CA LEU A 197 -23.06 8.44 -7.74
C LEU A 197 -23.31 8.68 -6.24
N GLY A 198 -22.63 7.91 -5.39
CA GLY A 198 -22.69 8.01 -3.94
C GLY A 198 -21.56 7.26 -3.26
N LEU A 199 -21.61 7.23 -1.93
CA LEU A 199 -20.74 6.40 -1.09
C LEU A 199 -21.38 5.01 -0.90
N CYS A 200 -20.60 4.06 -0.38
CA CYS A 200 -21.12 2.82 0.19
C CYS A 200 -22.27 3.11 1.16
N GLU A 201 -23.32 2.30 1.09
CA GLU A 201 -24.45 2.29 2.03
C GLU A 201 -24.75 0.87 2.49
N GLN A 202 -25.37 0.73 3.65
CA GLN A 202 -25.81 -0.55 4.21
C GLN A 202 -27.34 -0.56 4.29
N PRO A 203 -28.05 -0.92 3.20
CA PRO A 203 -29.52 -0.89 3.18
C PRO A 203 -30.15 -1.89 4.16
N ALA A 204 -29.45 -2.96 4.53
CA ALA A 204 -29.85 -3.93 5.53
C ALA A 204 -28.62 -4.51 6.25
N PRO A 205 -28.75 -5.06 7.47
CA PRO A 205 -27.65 -5.71 8.15
C PRO A 205 -26.96 -6.78 7.29
N GLY A 206 -25.66 -6.61 7.07
CA GLY A 206 -24.86 -7.51 6.23
C GLY A 206 -25.01 -7.33 4.72
N VAL A 207 -25.84 -6.39 4.24
CA VAL A 207 -25.98 -6.08 2.81
C VAL A 207 -25.41 -4.70 2.54
N TYR A 208 -24.47 -4.60 1.61
CA TYR A 208 -23.80 -3.35 1.27
C TYR A 208 -24.02 -3.03 -0.21
N ARG A 209 -24.23 -1.76 -0.52
CA ARG A 209 -24.54 -1.30 -1.87
C ARG A 209 -23.72 -0.06 -2.23
N ARG A 210 -23.46 0.11 -3.52
CA ARG A 210 -23.08 1.39 -4.10
C ARG A 210 -23.64 1.57 -5.50
N VAL A 211 -24.13 2.76 -5.77
CA VAL A 211 -24.62 3.18 -7.09
C VAL A 211 -23.49 3.82 -7.89
N TRP A 212 -23.30 3.33 -9.10
CA TRP A 212 -22.44 3.92 -10.12
C TRP A 212 -23.26 4.39 -11.31
N SER A 213 -22.70 5.23 -12.17
CA SER A 213 -23.43 5.82 -13.29
C SER A 213 -23.85 4.79 -14.36
N ARG A 214 -23.32 3.56 -14.32
CA ARG A 214 -23.67 2.48 -15.27
C ARG A 214 -24.02 1.15 -14.60
N VAL A 215 -23.84 1.03 -13.28
CA VAL A 215 -24.09 -0.23 -12.56
C VAL A 215 -24.49 0.04 -11.11
N ASN A 216 -25.45 -0.72 -10.61
CA ASN A 216 -25.70 -0.83 -9.17
C ASN A 216 -25.00 -2.08 -8.66
N VAL A 217 -24.07 -1.90 -7.71
CA VAL A 217 -23.31 -3.01 -7.13
C VAL A 217 -23.83 -3.30 -5.73
N THR A 218 -24.21 -4.55 -5.50
CA THR A 218 -24.63 -5.04 -4.18
C THR A 218 -23.77 -6.22 -3.76
N LEU A 219 -23.36 -6.25 -2.49
CA LEU A 219 -22.72 -7.39 -1.84
C LEU A 219 -23.54 -7.79 -0.62
N ASP A 220 -24.18 -8.96 -0.69
CA ASP A 220 -24.85 -9.59 0.44
C ASP A 220 -23.86 -10.51 1.15
N CYS A 221 -23.36 -10.08 2.31
CA CYS A 221 -22.44 -10.89 3.13
C CYS A 221 -23.12 -12.08 3.82
N ASN A 222 -24.45 -12.10 3.96
CA ASN A 222 -25.16 -13.21 4.57
C ASN A 222 -25.19 -14.41 3.60
N ALA A 223 -25.51 -14.13 2.34
CA ALA A 223 -25.44 -15.11 1.26
C ALA A 223 -24.00 -15.34 0.75
N PHE A 224 -23.12 -14.35 0.97
CA PHE A 224 -21.83 -14.21 0.29
C PHE A 224 -21.98 -14.19 -1.23
N ALA A 225 -22.88 -13.32 -1.69
CA ALA A 225 -23.28 -13.19 -3.09
C ALA A 225 -23.14 -11.73 -3.55
N ALA A 226 -22.66 -11.58 -4.78
CA ALA A 226 -22.54 -10.30 -5.46
C ALA A 226 -23.61 -10.17 -6.55
N ASP A 227 -24.16 -8.97 -6.69
CA ASP A 227 -25.11 -8.60 -7.73
C ASP A 227 -24.66 -7.32 -8.43
N PHE A 228 -24.68 -7.35 -9.76
CA PHE A 228 -24.26 -6.25 -10.64
C PHE A 228 -25.39 -5.95 -11.63
N GLN A 229 -26.12 -4.88 -11.39
CA GLN A 229 -27.26 -4.48 -12.22
C GLN A 229 -26.83 -3.34 -13.15
N PHE A 230 -26.46 -3.69 -14.39
CA PHE A 230 -26.13 -2.70 -15.42
C PHE A 230 -27.40 -2.05 -15.96
N ALA A 231 -27.32 -0.76 -16.27
CA ALA A 231 -28.39 0.03 -16.87
C ALA A 231 -28.47 -0.16 -18.40
#